data_AF-A0A917L1V3-F1
#
_entry.id   AF-A0A917L1V3-F1
#
_cell.length_a   1.000
_cell.length_b   1.000
_cell.length_c   1.000
_cell.angle_alpha   90.00
_cell.angle_beta   90.00
_cell.angle_gamma   90.00
#
_symmetry.space_group_name_H-M   'P 1'
#
loop_
_entity.id
_entity.type
_entity.pdbx_description
1 polymer ?
#
loop_
_entity_poly.entity_id
_entity_poly.type
_entity_poly.pdbx_seq_one_letter_code
_entity_poly.pdbx_strand_id
1 'polypeptide(L)' 'MLDQASTTFDTAERDAIVARIHEHVVDNAYWLWVVHDVNPRALRPEVQGFAQAKSWYQDLTQVFIRR' A
#
# COMPACT_ATOMS: atom_id res chain seq x y z
N MET A 1 -15.26 10.56 11.34
CA MET A 1 -14.94 9.17 10.90
C MET A 1 -13.44 8.93 10.90
N LEU A 2 -12.62 9.88 10.42
CA LEU A 2 -11.15 9.76 10.48
C LEU A 2 -10.61 9.59 11.91
N ASP A 3 -11.10 10.38 12.87
CA ASP A 3 -10.69 10.26 14.28
C ASP A 3 -10.99 8.86 14.83
N GLN A 4 -12.20 8.34 14.56
CA GLN A 4 -12.60 7.00 14.97
C GLN A 4 -11.70 5.92 14.35
N ALA A 5 -11.46 5.97 13.04
CA ALA A 5 -10.57 5.03 12.36
C ALA A 5 -9.14 5.07 12.93
N SER A 6 -8.68 6.24 13.37
CA SER A 6 -7.34 6.44 13.94
C SER A 6 -7.20 5.85 15.35
N THR A 7 -8.33 5.60 16.04
CA THR A 7 -8.37 5.03 17.39
C THR A 7 -8.98 3.63 17.47
N THR A 8 -9.41 3.05 16.35
CA THR A 8 -9.91 1.67 16.28
C THR A 8 -8.76 0.70 15.99
N PHE A 9 -8.48 -0.19 16.95
CA PHE A 9 -7.35 -1.12 16.86
C PHE A 9 -7.73 -2.50 16.31
N ASP A 10 -9.01 -2.87 16.32
CA ASP A 10 -9.47 -4.05 15.59
C ASP A 10 -9.41 -3.77 14.09
N THR A 11 -8.76 -4.66 13.34
CA THR A 11 -8.49 -4.43 11.92
C THR A 11 -9.78 -4.51 11.10
N ALA A 12 -10.66 -5.47 11.38
CA ALA A 12 -11.90 -5.63 10.63
C ALA A 12 -12.85 -4.44 10.86
N GLU A 13 -12.95 -3.98 12.11
CA GLU A 13 -13.73 -2.80 12.46
C GLU A 13 -13.17 -1.53 11.80
N ARG A 14 -11.85 -1.32 11.87
CA ARG A 14 -11.19 -0.18 11.25
C ARG A 14 -11.42 -0.17 9.74
N ASP A 15 -11.28 -1.32 9.09
CA ASP A 15 -11.44 -1.44 7.64
C ASP A 15 -12.89 -1.11 7.21
N ALA A 16 -13.90 -1.49 8.01
CA ALA A 16 -15.29 -1.08 7.78
C ALA A 16 -15.50 0.44 7.89
N ILE A 17 -14.82 1.11 8.83
CA ILE A 17 -14.88 2.58 8.96
C ILE A 17 -14.21 3.25 7.74
N VAL A 18 -13.05 2.76 7.32
CA VAL A 18 -12.32 3.28 6.16
C VAL A 18 -13.10 3.06 4.86
N ALA A 19 -13.80 1.93 4.71
CA ALA A 19 -14.68 1.68 3.57
C ALA A 19 -15.78 2.75 3.47
N ARG A 20 -16.44 3.07 4.59
CA ARG A 20 -17.46 4.14 4.61
C ARG A 20 -16.90 5.54 4.34
N ILE A 21 -15.65 5.81 4.74
CA ILE A 21 -14.96 7.05 4.38
C ILE A 21 -14.74 7.10 2.86
N HIS A 22 -14.29 5.99 2.26
CA HIS A 22 -14.09 5.89 0.82
C HIS A 22 -15.39 6.08 0.05
N GLU A 23 -16.49 5.44 0.45
CA GLU A 23 -17.83 5.62 -0.11
C GLU A 23 -18.23 7.11 -0.14
N HIS A 24 -18.08 7.81 0.98
CA HIS A 24 -18.40 9.23 1.06
C HIS A 24 -17.58 10.09 0.06
N VAL A 25 -16.30 9.77 -0.13
CA VAL A 25 -15.43 10.49 -1.07
C VAL A 25 -15.83 10.21 -2.53
N VAL A 26 -16.21 8.98 -2.84
CA VAL A 26 -16.69 8.57 -4.17
C VAL A 26 -18.04 9.21 -4.50
N ASP A 27 -19.01 9.14 -3.60
CA ASP A 27 -20.38 9.66 -3.82
C ASP A 27 -20.40 11.17 -4.05
N ASN A 28 -19.48 11.90 -3.41
CA ASN A 28 -19.38 13.35 -3.54
C ASN A 28 -18.38 13.79 -4.64
N ALA A 29 -17.77 12.84 -5.35
CA ALA A 29 -16.82 13.08 -6.44
C ALA A 29 -15.69 14.07 -6.07
N TYR A 30 -15.19 14.01 -4.84
CA TYR A 30 -14.15 14.95 -4.40
C TYR A 30 -12.84 14.77 -5.19
N TRP A 31 -12.55 13.54 -5.65
CA TRP A 31 -11.38 13.19 -6.46
C TRP A 31 -11.75 12.29 -7.64
N LEU A 32 -10.92 12.35 -8.69
CA LEU A 32 -10.92 11.39 -9.78
C LEU A 32 -9.92 10.27 -9.49
N TRP A 33 -10.41 9.05 -9.30
CA TRP A 33 -9.58 7.87 -9.10
C TRP A 33 -9.17 7.28 -10.45
N VAL A 34 -7.88 7.36 -10.80
CA VAL A 34 -7.41 6.96 -12.14
C VAL A 34 -6.71 5.59 -12.11
N VAL A 35 -5.65 5.44 -11.29
CA VAL A 35 -4.85 4.22 -11.27
C VAL A 35 -4.13 4.05 -9.93
N HIS A 36 -3.84 2.80 -9.57
CA HIS A 36 -2.87 2.44 -8.54
C HIS A 36 -1.61 1.90 -9.25
N ASP A 37 -0.46 2.58 -9.07
CA ASP A 37 0.83 2.11 -9.60
C ASP A 37 1.22 0.77 -8.96
N VAL A 38 1.76 -0.14 -9.77
CA VAL A 38 2.20 -1.49 -9.39
C VAL A 38 3.70 -1.55 -9.02
N ASN A 39 4.43 -0.44 -9.14
CA ASN A 39 5.87 -0.32 -8.93
C ASN A 39 6.66 -1.34 -9.80
N PRO A 40 6.77 -1.11 -11.12
CA PRO A 40 7.38 -2.06 -12.03
C PRO A 40 8.87 -2.26 -11.74
N ARG A 41 9.30 -3.52 -11.80
CA ARG A 41 10.67 -3.95 -11.52
C ARG A 41 11.22 -4.82 -12.63
N ALA A 42 12.46 -4.54 -13.04
CA ALA A 42 13.28 -5.44 -13.83
C ALA A 42 14.53 -5.80 -13.01
N LEU A 43 14.73 -7.08 -12.68
CA LEU A 43 15.94 -7.57 -12.03
C LEU A 43 16.64 -8.59 -12.91
N ARG A 44 17.98 -8.59 -12.85
CA ARG A 44 18.76 -9.69 -13.40
C ARG A 44 18.51 -10.99 -12.61
N PRO A 45 18.56 -12.18 -13.24
CA PRO A 45 18.28 -13.46 -12.58
C PRO A 45 19.20 -13.78 -11.37
N GLU A 46 20.39 -13.20 -11.32
CA GLU A 46 21.35 -13.41 -10.25
C GLU A 46 21.03 -12.60 -8.98
N VAL A 47 20.14 -11.59 -9.07
CA VAL A 47 19.71 -10.79 -7.91
C VAL A 47 18.72 -11.59 -7.08
N GLN A 48 19.09 -11.90 -5.85
CA GLN A 48 18.29 -12.66 -4.88
C GLN A 48 18.06 -11.83 -3.62
N GLY A 49 17.07 -12.22 -2.82
CA GLY A 49 16.75 -11.56 -1.54
C GLY A 49 16.00 -10.22 -1.65
N PHE A 50 15.66 -9.77 -2.87
CA PHE A 50 14.81 -8.60 -3.06
C PHE A 50 13.35 -8.92 -2.73
N ALA A 51 12.79 -8.21 -1.75
CA ALA A 51 11.35 -8.15 -1.47
C ALA A 51 10.82 -6.76 -1.82
N GLN A 52 9.76 -6.67 -2.63
CA GLN A 52 9.18 -5.38 -3.04
C GLN A 52 8.58 -4.65 -1.84
N ALA A 53 9.04 -3.44 -1.58
CA ALA A 53 8.49 -2.59 -0.54
C ALA A 53 7.04 -2.20 -0.87
N LYS A 54 6.19 -2.15 0.17
CA LYS A 54 4.85 -1.52 0.11
C LYS A 54 4.90 -0.03 0.49
N SER A 55 6.07 0.57 0.37
CA SER A 55 6.37 1.97 0.65
C SER A 55 7.32 2.50 -0.43
N TRP A 56 7.63 3.79 -0.36
CA TRP A 56 8.62 4.42 -1.23
C TRP A 56 10.07 4.16 -0.83
N TYR A 57 10.33 3.30 0.16
CA TYR A 57 11.67 3.00 0.67
C TYR A 57 11.97 1.50 0.56
N GLN A 58 12.96 1.18 -0.27
CA GLN A 58 13.39 -0.20 -0.50
C GLN A 58 14.51 -0.59 0.47
N ASP A 59 14.30 -1.67 1.22
CA ASP A 59 15.38 -2.31 1.99
C ASP A 59 16.26 -3.14 1.04
N LEU A 60 17.56 -2.82 1.01
CA LEU A 60 18.56 -3.51 0.21
C LEU A 60 19.51 -4.38 1.05
N THR A 61 19.38 -4.40 2.38
CA THR A 61 20.27 -5.15 3.27
C THR A 61 20.16 -6.67 3.08
N GLN A 62 19.03 -7.14 2.58
CA GLN A 62 18.76 -8.55 2.27
C GLN A 62 19.16 -8.94 0.85
N VAL A 63 19.53 -7.97 -0.01
CA VAL A 63 19.77 -8.21 -1.44
C VAL A 63 21.20 -8.69 -1.65
N PHE A 64 21.36 -9.74 -2.45
CA PHE A 64 22.66 -10.29 -2.81
C PHE A 64 22.69 -10.82 -4.25
N ILE A 65 23.91 -11.06 -4.75
CA ILE A 65 24.14 -11.68 -6.06
C ILE A 65 24.52 -13.15 -5.85
N ARG A 66 23.71 -14.05 -6.41
CA ARG A 66 24.04 -15.48 -6.48
C ARG A 66 25.09 -15.69 -7.55
N ARG A 67 26.22 -16.30 -7.17
CA ARG A 67 27.26 -16.75 -8.10
C ARG A 67 26.85 -18.03 -8.80
#